data_AF-A0A6I3F8L4-F1
#
_entry.id   AF-A0A6I3F8L4-F1
#
_cell.length_a   1.000
_cell.length_b   1.000
_cell.length_c   1.000
_cell.angle_alpha   90.00
_cell.angle_beta   90.00
_cell.angle_gamma   90.00
#
_symmetry.space_group_name_H-M   'P 1'
#
loop_
_entity.id
_entity.type
_entity.pdbx_description
1 polymer ?
#
loop_
_entity_poly.entity_id
_entity_poly.type
_entity_poly.pdbx_seq_one_letter_code
_entity_poly.pdbx_strand_id
1 'polypeptide(L)'
;MPLPTFTPTASGDWSPALPGLDRLRVKWVVLVQLVVTVLMVGMIWTVHVVHYDLFPLVGADSWDAYEHAHVDRIGKVLFGPWLIEGLCVLVLLLAHPKRMRVLALASAFLMLFILIDTAAFSAPAHGVLLDHWDQQTYDELMTVNLIRAWLWTAKGAVAVWMMAEVLRTRPERFR
;
A
#
# COMPACT_ATOMS: atom_id res chain seq x y z
N MET A 1 18.17 -24.17 17.93
CA MET A 1 17.99 -22.70 18.05
C MET A 1 17.01 -22.44 19.17
N PRO A 2 17.38 -21.70 20.23
CA PRO A 2 16.39 -21.25 21.20
C PRO A 2 15.46 -20.24 20.50
N LEU A 3 14.16 -20.42 20.64
CA LEU A 3 13.18 -19.42 20.20
C LEU A 3 13.46 -18.11 20.93
N PRO A 4 13.41 -16.95 20.25
CA PRO A 4 13.67 -15.67 20.90
C PRO A 4 12.70 -15.48 22.06
N THR A 5 13.23 -15.44 23.28
CA THR A 5 12.50 -15.19 24.51
C THR A 5 12.14 -13.72 24.58
N PHE A 6 10.86 -13.41 24.36
CA PHE A 6 10.33 -12.06 24.48
C PHE A 6 10.38 -11.58 25.94
N THR A 7 11.05 -10.47 26.19
CA THR A 7 10.81 -9.62 27.36
C THR A 7 9.95 -8.43 26.91
N PRO A 8 8.65 -8.37 27.29
CA PRO A 8 7.84 -7.18 27.06
C PRO A 8 8.53 -5.97 27.68
N THR A 9 8.64 -4.87 26.92
CA THR A 9 9.08 -3.61 27.53
C THR A 9 8.02 -3.14 28.54
N ALA A 10 8.43 -2.42 29.59
CA ALA A 10 7.51 -1.95 30.64
C ALA A 10 6.34 -1.08 30.12
N SER A 11 6.40 -0.61 28.87
CA SER A 11 5.31 0.12 28.20
C SER A 11 4.29 -0.78 27.49
N GLY A 12 4.53 -2.09 27.40
CA GLY A 12 3.72 -3.02 26.61
C GLY A 12 3.99 -2.96 25.09
N ASP A 13 4.97 -2.16 24.66
CA ASP A 13 5.31 -2.06 23.24
C ASP A 13 6.19 -3.25 22.80
N TRP A 14 5.82 -3.86 21.67
CA TRP A 14 6.61 -4.92 21.02
C TRP A 14 7.66 -4.36 20.05
N SER A 15 8.80 -5.04 19.97
CA SER A 15 9.87 -4.82 18.99
C SER A 15 10.37 -6.15 18.41
N PRO A 16 10.81 -6.19 17.14
CA PRO A 16 11.45 -7.37 16.56
C PRO A 16 12.74 -7.76 17.30
N ALA A 17 12.95 -9.05 17.56
CA ALA A 17 14.20 -9.56 18.15
C ALA A 17 15.31 -9.76 17.10
N LEU A 18 15.53 -8.75 16.25
CA LEU A 18 16.55 -8.74 15.18
C LEU A 18 17.48 -7.53 15.35
N PRO A 19 18.81 -7.69 15.26
CA PRO A 19 19.75 -6.58 15.37
C PRO A 19 19.42 -5.44 14.40
N GLY A 20 19.28 -4.21 14.90
CA GLY A 20 18.96 -3.03 14.11
C GLY A 20 17.45 -2.74 13.97
N LEU A 21 16.59 -3.73 14.22
CA LEU A 21 15.13 -3.56 14.28
C LEU A 21 14.58 -3.57 15.71
N ASP A 22 15.41 -3.92 16.69
CA ASP A 22 15.11 -4.00 18.13
C ASP A 22 14.59 -2.69 18.75
N ARG A 23 14.89 -1.56 18.11
CA ARG A 23 14.40 -0.23 18.52
C ARG A 23 13.03 0.12 17.94
N LEU A 24 12.58 -0.58 16.90
CA LEU A 24 11.28 -0.32 16.28
C LEU A 24 10.16 -0.70 17.25
N ARG A 25 9.15 0.15 17.36
CA ARG A 25 7.93 -0.14 18.12
C ARG A 25 6.79 -0.39 17.16
N VAL A 26 6.01 -1.47 17.35
CA VAL A 26 4.85 -1.81 16.48
C VAL A 26 3.98 -0.61 16.19
N LYS A 27 3.66 0.20 17.22
CA LYS A 27 2.79 1.36 17.08
C LYS A 27 3.27 2.36 16.03
N TRP A 28 4.58 2.58 15.94
CA TRP A 28 5.16 3.51 14.98
C TRP A 28 5.18 2.90 13.57
N VAL A 29 5.48 1.60 13.47
CA VAL A 29 5.42 0.88 12.19
C VAL A 29 3.99 0.87 11.64
N VAL A 30 3.00 0.55 12.47
CA VAL A 30 1.58 0.59 12.09
C VAL A 30 1.13 2.02 11.75
N LEU A 31 1.60 3.04 12.47
CA LEU A 31 1.29 4.43 12.13
C LEU A 31 1.83 4.83 10.75
N VAL A 32 3.09 4.52 10.49
CA VAL A 32 3.73 4.82 9.20
C VAL A 32 3.01 4.08 8.07
N GLN A 33 2.74 2.78 8.26
CA GLN A 33 1.95 1.98 7.32
C GLN A 33 0.58 2.61 7.05
N LEU A 34 -0.14 2.99 8.11
CA LEU A 34 -1.47 3.59 7.99
C LEU A 34 -1.43 4.89 7.18
N VAL A 35 -0.49 5.79 7.49
CA VAL A 35 -0.35 7.07 6.77
C VAL A 35 -0.07 6.83 5.29
N VAL A 36 0.87 5.94 4.97
CA VAL A 36 1.24 5.63 3.58
C VAL A 36 0.09 4.93 2.84
N THR A 37 -0.58 3.97 3.48
CA THR A 37 -1.73 3.29 2.89
C THR A 37 -2.88 4.25 2.62
N VAL A 38 -3.23 5.14 3.56
CA VAL A 38 -4.32 6.14 3.35
C VAL A 38 -3.96 7.12 2.24
N LEU A 39 -2.69 7.55 2.16
CA LEU A 39 -2.19 8.36 1.05
C LEU A 39 -2.40 7.63 -0.29
N MET A 40 -2.07 6.34 -0.35
CA MET A 40 -2.27 5.52 -1.55
C MET A 40 -3.75 5.33 -1.90
N VAL A 41 -4.64 5.17 -0.91
CA VAL A 41 -6.10 5.13 -1.13
C VAL A 41 -6.57 6.44 -1.75
N GLY A 42 -6.18 7.59 -1.21
CA GLY A 42 -6.55 8.89 -1.77
C GLY A 42 -6.02 9.07 -3.19
N MET A 43 -4.76 8.69 -3.41
CA MET A 43 -4.11 8.77 -4.72
C MET A 43 -4.81 7.91 -5.76
N ILE A 44 -5.10 6.64 -5.47
CA ILE A 44 -5.67 5.73 -6.47
C ILE A 44 -7.10 6.12 -6.86
N TRP A 45 -7.90 6.63 -5.91
CA TRP A 45 -9.22 7.16 -6.21
C TRP A 45 -9.14 8.48 -7.00
N THR A 46 -8.17 9.34 -6.70
CA THR A 46 -7.92 10.56 -7.49
C THR A 46 -7.51 10.18 -8.92
N VAL A 47 -6.66 9.16 -9.07
CA VAL A 47 -6.28 8.64 -10.39
C VAL A 47 -7.51 8.13 -11.12
N HIS A 48 -8.36 7.32 -10.47
CA HIS A 48 -9.52 6.73 -11.12
C HIS A 48 -10.58 7.77 -11.54
N VAL A 49 -11.04 8.57 -10.57
CA VAL A 49 -12.22 9.45 -10.72
C VAL A 49 -11.89 10.73 -11.47
N VAL A 50 -10.64 11.20 -11.37
CA VAL A 50 -10.24 12.49 -11.94
C VAL A 50 -9.23 12.28 -13.04
N HIS A 51 -8.07 11.71 -12.71
CA HIS A 51 -6.93 11.75 -13.64
C HIS A 51 -7.19 10.94 -14.91
N TYR A 52 -7.65 9.70 -14.77
CA TYR A 52 -7.92 8.78 -15.86
C TYR A 52 -9.18 9.18 -16.65
N ASP A 53 -10.25 9.60 -15.97
CA ASP A 53 -11.46 10.12 -16.64
C ASP A 53 -11.17 11.34 -17.53
N LEU A 54 -10.11 12.10 -17.25
CA LEU A 54 -9.68 13.24 -18.06
C LEU A 54 -8.78 12.86 -19.24
N PHE A 55 -8.32 11.61 -19.36
CA PHE A 55 -7.46 11.16 -20.47
C PHE A 55 -8.06 11.42 -21.85
N PRO A 56 -9.34 11.11 -22.13
CA PRO A 56 -9.93 11.35 -23.44
C PRO A 56 -9.97 12.84 -23.85
N LEU A 57 -9.80 13.77 -22.89
CA LEU A 57 -9.83 15.21 -23.14
C LEU A 57 -8.48 15.79 -23.59
N VAL A 58 -7.38 15.02 -23.52
CA VAL A 58 -6.04 15.47 -23.91
C VAL A 58 -5.95 15.79 -25.41
N GLY A 59 -6.71 15.05 -26.22
CA GLY A 59 -6.69 15.16 -27.69
C GLY A 59 -5.50 14.46 -28.34
N ALA A 60 -5.69 14.04 -29.59
CA ALA A 60 -4.73 13.20 -30.32
C ALA A 60 -3.35 13.86 -30.49
N ASP A 61 -3.31 15.18 -30.73
CA ASP A 61 -2.06 15.92 -30.99
C ASP A 61 -1.12 15.97 -29.77
N SER A 62 -1.66 15.83 -28.55
CA SER A 62 -0.89 15.93 -27.30
C SER A 62 -0.74 14.59 -26.58
N TRP A 63 -1.38 13.53 -27.06
CA TRP A 63 -1.47 12.24 -26.38
C TRP A 63 -0.10 11.62 -26.08
N ASP A 64 0.74 11.51 -27.12
CA ASP A 64 2.09 10.90 -27.01
C ASP A 64 2.94 11.58 -25.93
N ALA A 65 3.06 12.92 -26.00
CA ALA A 65 3.80 13.70 -25.01
C ALA A 65 3.19 13.61 -23.60
N TYR A 66 1.86 13.56 -23.51
CA TYR A 66 1.16 13.43 -22.23
C TYR A 66 1.42 12.07 -21.58
N GLU A 67 1.23 10.98 -22.31
CA GLU A 67 1.29 9.62 -21.75
C GLU A 67 2.71 9.24 -21.33
N HIS A 68 3.72 9.61 -22.12
CA HIS A 68 5.13 9.48 -21.73
C HIS A 68 5.44 10.24 -20.43
N ALA A 69 4.96 11.48 -20.32
CA ALA A 69 5.14 12.27 -19.10
C ALA A 69 4.35 11.70 -17.92
N HIS A 70 3.15 11.16 -18.16
CA HIS A 70 2.31 10.55 -17.15
C HIS A 70 2.99 9.33 -16.54
N VAL A 71 3.40 8.36 -17.37
CA VAL A 71 4.03 7.09 -16.93
C VAL A 71 5.33 7.35 -16.16
N ASP A 72 6.20 8.25 -16.66
CA ASP A 72 7.45 8.60 -15.98
C ASP A 72 7.21 9.23 -14.58
N ARG A 73 6.26 10.17 -14.50
CA ARG A 73 5.98 10.90 -13.25
C ARG A 73 5.27 10.02 -12.23
N ILE A 74 4.26 9.25 -12.65
CA ILE A 74 3.50 8.41 -11.72
C ILE A 74 4.39 7.29 -11.15
N GLY A 75 5.27 6.70 -11.96
CA GLY A 75 6.24 5.70 -11.49
C GLY A 75 7.14 6.22 -10.36
N LYS A 76 7.64 7.46 -10.49
CA LYS A 76 8.44 8.13 -9.45
C LYS A 76 7.65 8.38 -8.18
N VAL A 77 6.40 8.83 -8.31
CA VAL A 77 5.51 9.09 -7.15
C VAL A 77 5.18 7.80 -6.40
N LEU A 78 4.96 6.69 -7.11
CA LEU A 78 4.58 5.40 -6.51
C LEU A 78 5.72 4.71 -5.77
N PHE A 79 6.96 4.86 -6.24
CA PHE A 79 8.12 4.13 -5.70
C PHE A 79 8.30 4.30 -4.18
N GLY A 80 8.24 5.55 -3.69
CA GLY A 80 8.44 5.85 -2.27
C GLY A 80 7.39 5.19 -1.35
N PRO A 81 6.09 5.49 -1.55
CA PRO A 81 5.00 4.86 -0.82
C PRO A 81 5.03 3.33 -0.87
N TRP A 82 5.27 2.72 -2.03
CA TRP A 82 5.34 1.26 -2.16
C TRP A 82 6.48 0.64 -1.38
N LEU A 83 7.66 1.26 -1.41
CA LEU A 83 8.81 0.78 -0.66
C LEU A 83 8.54 0.84 0.84
N ILE A 84 8.02 1.96 1.34
CA ILE A 84 7.71 2.13 2.78
C ILE A 84 6.63 1.13 3.20
N GLU A 85 5.57 0.99 2.41
CA GLU A 85 4.48 0.04 2.67
C GLU A 85 4.99 -1.40 2.73
N GLY A 86 5.80 -1.80 1.75
CA GLY A 86 6.41 -3.14 1.70
C GLY A 86 7.29 -3.43 2.91
N LEU A 87 8.16 -2.48 3.29
CA LEU A 87 9.00 -2.62 4.48
C LEU A 87 8.18 -2.72 5.77
N CYS A 88 7.14 -1.92 5.92
CA CYS A 88 6.25 -1.98 7.08
C CYS A 88 5.56 -3.35 7.17
N VAL A 89 5.00 -3.85 6.06
CA VAL A 89 4.38 -5.18 6.01
C VAL A 89 5.38 -6.26 6.44
N LEU A 90 6.60 -6.25 5.90
CA LEU A 90 7.63 -7.24 6.24
C LEU A 90 7.97 -7.24 7.73
N VAL A 91 8.12 -6.05 8.34
CA VAL A 91 8.37 -5.93 9.79
C VAL A 91 7.16 -6.42 10.60
N LEU A 92 5.93 -6.11 10.17
CA LEU A 92 4.70 -6.49 10.87
C LEU A 92 4.39 -8.00 10.78
N LEU A 93 4.88 -8.70 9.76
CA LEU A 93 4.78 -10.16 9.68
C LEU A 93 5.55 -10.88 10.81
N LEU A 94 6.53 -10.20 11.40
CA LEU A 94 7.27 -10.67 12.56
C LEU A 94 6.57 -10.35 13.89
N ALA A 95 5.51 -9.54 13.89
CA ALA A 95 4.86 -9.04 15.09
C ALA A 95 4.24 -10.15 15.96
N HIS A 96 4.35 -9.96 17.28
CA HIS A 96 3.54 -10.65 18.29
C HIS A 96 2.64 -9.59 18.92
N PRO A 97 1.31 -9.76 19.08
CA PRO A 97 0.50 -11.00 19.20
C PRO A 97 -0.06 -11.60 17.89
N LYS A 98 -0.58 -12.86 17.96
CA LYS A 98 -1.12 -13.63 16.81
C LYS A 98 -2.12 -12.84 15.95
N ARG A 99 -2.98 -12.02 16.57
CA ARG A 99 -3.96 -11.20 15.86
C ARG A 99 -3.30 -10.14 14.96
N MET A 100 -2.26 -9.48 15.44
CA MET A 100 -1.49 -8.51 14.64
C MET A 100 -0.85 -9.18 13.43
N ARG A 101 -0.29 -10.38 13.63
CA ARG A 101 0.29 -11.17 12.54
C ARG A 101 -0.72 -11.60 11.49
N VAL A 102 -1.96 -11.95 11.88
CA VAL A 102 -3.05 -12.27 10.94
C VAL A 102 -3.43 -11.04 10.10
N LEU A 103 -3.56 -9.85 10.73
CA LEU A 103 -3.82 -8.61 9.99
C LEU A 103 -2.65 -8.24 9.07
N ALA A 104 -1.41 -8.44 9.50
CA ALA A 104 -0.23 -8.24 8.67
C ALA A 104 -0.22 -9.18 7.44
N LEU A 105 -0.61 -10.44 7.60
CA LEU A 105 -0.76 -11.39 6.49
C LEU A 105 -1.86 -10.96 5.50
N ALA A 106 -3.02 -10.50 6.00
CA ALA A 106 -4.06 -9.95 5.14
C ALA A 106 -3.57 -8.71 4.36
N SER A 107 -2.85 -7.81 5.03
CA SER A 107 -2.25 -6.63 4.40
C SER A 107 -1.18 -6.99 3.36
N ALA A 108 -0.40 -8.05 3.60
CA ALA A 108 0.57 -8.59 2.65
C ALA A 108 -0.10 -9.20 1.42
N PHE A 109 -1.17 -9.97 1.62
CA PHE A 109 -1.94 -10.56 0.53
C PHE A 109 -2.55 -9.48 -0.35
N LEU A 110 -3.22 -8.48 0.23
CA LEU A 110 -3.76 -7.35 -0.53
C LEU A 110 -2.68 -6.60 -1.32
N MET A 111 -1.51 -6.36 -0.71
CA MET A 111 -0.38 -5.75 -1.41
C MET A 111 0.09 -6.60 -2.60
N LEU A 112 0.13 -7.93 -2.44
CA LEU A 112 0.49 -8.85 -3.53
C LEU A 112 -0.49 -8.74 -4.71
N PHE A 113 -1.80 -8.71 -4.46
CA PHE A 113 -2.78 -8.54 -5.54
C PHE A 113 -2.66 -7.18 -6.22
N ILE A 114 -2.42 -6.11 -5.48
CA ILE A 114 -2.18 -4.77 -6.04
C ILE A 114 -0.95 -4.76 -6.95
N LEU A 115 0.13 -5.44 -6.54
CA LEU A 115 1.35 -5.54 -7.35
C LEU A 115 1.14 -6.39 -8.60
N ILE A 116 0.41 -7.51 -8.50
CA ILE A 116 0.05 -8.34 -9.65
C ILE A 116 -0.83 -7.54 -10.62
N ASP A 117 -1.88 -6.89 -10.12
CA ASP A 117 -2.78 -6.03 -10.90
C ASP A 117 -1.99 -4.98 -11.70
N THR A 118 -1.03 -4.34 -11.04
CA THR A 118 -0.21 -3.31 -11.66
C THR A 118 0.76 -3.88 -12.70
N ALA A 119 1.48 -4.96 -12.37
CA ALA A 119 2.50 -5.52 -13.26
C ALA A 119 1.92 -6.29 -14.45
N ALA A 120 0.81 -7.01 -14.25
CA ALA A 120 0.23 -7.90 -15.26
C ALA A 120 -0.79 -7.21 -16.16
N PHE A 121 -1.43 -6.12 -15.71
CA PHE A 121 -2.52 -5.49 -16.46
C PHE A 121 -2.27 -3.99 -16.69
N SER A 122 -1.98 -3.22 -15.64
CA SER A 122 -1.84 -1.76 -15.82
C SER A 122 -0.59 -1.33 -16.57
N ALA A 123 0.57 -1.90 -16.24
CA ALA A 123 1.81 -1.56 -16.91
C ALA A 123 1.79 -1.95 -18.40
N PRO A 124 1.29 -3.14 -18.80
CA PRO A 124 1.08 -3.47 -20.20
C PRO A 124 0.08 -2.53 -20.91
N ALA A 125 -1.03 -2.18 -20.27
CA ALA A 125 -2.02 -1.25 -20.85
C ALA A 125 -1.40 0.13 -21.13
N HIS A 126 -0.65 0.68 -20.17
CA HIS A 126 0.13 1.91 -20.40
C HIS A 126 1.18 1.73 -21.51
N GLY A 127 1.77 0.54 -21.66
CA GLY A 127 2.68 0.23 -22.78
C GLY A 127 2.01 0.37 -24.15
N VAL A 128 0.79 -0.14 -24.31
CA VAL A 128 0.01 0.02 -25.55
C VAL A 128 -0.38 1.48 -25.76
N LEU A 129 -0.83 2.14 -24.70
CA LEU A 129 -1.26 3.53 -24.71
C LEU A 129 -0.12 4.52 -25.02
N LEU A 130 1.13 4.18 -24.70
CA LEU A 130 2.30 4.95 -25.12
C LEU A 130 2.50 4.94 -26.63
N ASP A 131 2.17 3.84 -27.31
CA ASP A 131 2.32 3.76 -28.77
C ASP A 131 1.21 4.52 -29.50
N HIS A 132 -0.03 4.43 -29.02
CA HIS A 132 -1.20 5.12 -29.58
C HIS A 132 -2.39 5.10 -28.62
N TRP A 133 -3.36 6.01 -28.82
CA TRP A 133 -4.66 5.92 -28.15
C TRP A 133 -5.43 4.69 -28.64
N ASP A 134 -5.77 3.80 -27.71
CA ASP A 134 -6.64 2.65 -27.96
C ASP A 134 -7.78 2.62 -26.93
N GLN A 135 -9.03 2.77 -27.41
CA GLN A 135 -10.20 2.90 -26.56
C GLN A 135 -10.46 1.63 -25.74
N GLN A 136 -10.25 0.45 -26.33
CA GLN A 136 -10.47 -0.81 -25.63
C GLN A 136 -9.48 -0.96 -24.47
N THR A 137 -8.19 -0.70 -24.70
CA THR A 137 -7.15 -0.72 -23.67
C THR A 137 -7.45 0.30 -22.56
N TYR A 138 -7.94 1.49 -22.91
CA TYR A 138 -8.38 2.48 -21.93
C TYR A 138 -9.53 1.96 -21.04
N ASP A 139 -10.57 1.36 -21.63
CA ASP A 139 -11.72 0.83 -20.88
C ASP A 139 -11.31 -0.34 -19.96
N GLU A 140 -10.39 -1.20 -20.42
CA GLU A 140 -9.78 -2.26 -19.62
C GLU A 140 -8.95 -1.68 -18.47
N LEU A 141 -8.14 -0.65 -18.74
CA LEU A 141 -7.36 0.07 -17.73
C LEU A 141 -8.26 0.69 -16.65
N MET A 142 -9.42 1.26 -17.02
CA MET A 142 -10.38 1.80 -16.04
C MET A 142 -10.88 0.72 -15.10
N THR A 143 -11.20 -0.46 -15.65
CA THR A 143 -11.70 -1.60 -14.88
C THR A 143 -10.63 -2.13 -13.92
N VAL A 144 -9.42 -2.35 -14.42
CA VAL A 144 -8.25 -2.78 -13.63
C VAL A 144 -7.96 -1.79 -12.51
N ASN A 145 -7.97 -0.48 -12.81
CA ASN A 145 -7.71 0.54 -11.82
C ASN A 145 -8.81 0.64 -10.76
N LEU A 146 -10.08 0.40 -11.11
CA LEU A 146 -11.17 0.33 -10.14
C LEU A 146 -10.98 -0.85 -9.17
N ILE A 147 -10.60 -2.03 -9.67
CA ILE A 147 -10.25 -3.18 -8.84
C ILE A 147 -9.12 -2.80 -7.87
N ARG A 148 -8.06 -2.17 -8.39
CA ARG A 148 -6.93 -1.69 -7.57
C ARG A 148 -7.36 -0.66 -6.52
N ALA A 149 -8.29 0.24 -6.84
CA ALA A 149 -8.82 1.21 -5.88
C ALA A 149 -9.55 0.53 -4.72
N TRP A 150 -10.35 -0.50 -5.01
CA TRP A 150 -11.00 -1.31 -3.99
C TRP A 150 -10.01 -2.13 -3.15
N LEU A 151 -8.97 -2.71 -3.78
CA LEU A 151 -7.91 -3.43 -3.06
C LEU A 151 -7.16 -2.51 -2.09
N TRP A 152 -6.78 -1.31 -2.52
CA TRP A 152 -6.18 -0.30 -1.64
C TRP A 152 -7.13 0.11 -0.52
N THR A 153 -8.42 0.29 -0.81
CA THR A 153 -9.43 0.65 0.18
C THR A 153 -9.57 -0.43 1.25
N ALA A 154 -9.64 -1.70 0.84
CA ALA A 154 -9.65 -2.85 1.75
C ALA A 154 -8.37 -2.90 2.60
N LYS A 155 -7.21 -2.63 1.99
CA LYS A 155 -5.93 -2.57 2.70
C LYS A 155 -5.89 -1.43 3.72
N GLY A 156 -6.46 -0.27 3.38
CA GLY A 156 -6.67 0.86 4.29
C GLY A 156 -7.52 0.48 5.50
N ALA A 157 -8.62 -0.25 5.29
CA ALA A 157 -9.44 -0.76 6.39
C ALA A 157 -8.66 -1.71 7.30
N VAL A 158 -7.81 -2.59 6.74
CA VAL A 158 -6.92 -3.46 7.53
C VAL A 158 -5.92 -2.63 8.33
N ALA A 159 -5.30 -1.60 7.75
CA ALA A 159 -4.35 -0.73 8.45
C ALA A 159 -5.02 0.04 9.61
N VAL A 160 -6.25 0.54 9.40
CA VAL A 160 -7.05 1.16 10.47
C VAL A 160 -7.35 0.16 11.58
N TRP A 161 -7.68 -1.09 11.25
CA TRP A 161 -7.89 -2.14 12.25
C TRP A 161 -6.60 -2.43 13.03
N MET A 162 -5.46 -2.56 12.36
CA MET A 162 -4.17 -2.73 13.04
C MET A 162 -3.90 -1.59 14.03
N MET A 163 -4.18 -0.33 13.63
CA MET A 163 -4.06 0.81 14.54
C MET A 163 -5.03 0.73 15.72
N ALA A 164 -6.28 0.34 15.49
CA ALA A 164 -7.26 0.15 16.57
C ALA A 164 -6.81 -0.92 17.57
N GLU A 165 -6.17 -2.02 17.13
CA GLU A 165 -5.59 -3.02 18.01
C GLU A 165 -4.45 -2.45 18.87
N VAL A 166 -3.55 -1.68 18.27
CA VAL A 166 -2.45 -1.00 19.00
C VAL A 166 -3.02 -0.06 20.08
N LEU A 167 -4.08 0.68 19.76
CA LEU A 167 -4.71 1.61 20.71
C LEU A 167 -5.46 0.90 21.84
N ARG A 168 -6.01 -0.29 21.60
CA ARG A 168 -6.67 -1.12 22.62
C ARG A 168 -5.68 -1.73 23.62
N THR A 169 -4.46 -2.04 23.20
CA THR A 169 -3.42 -2.63 24.07
C THR A 169 -2.78 -1.66 25.07
N ARG A 170 -3.40 -0.51 25.39
CA ARG A 170 -2.87 0.36 26.44
C ARG A 170 -2.86 -0.38 27.78
N PRO A 171 -1.76 -0.33 28.54
CA PRO A 171 -1.70 -0.91 29.87
C PRO A 171 -2.75 -0.21 30.74
N GLU A 172 -3.51 -0.99 31.50
CA GLU A 172 -4.30 -0.44 32.59
C GLU A 172 -3.36 0.39 33.47
N ARG A 173 -3.58 1.71 33.49
CA ARG A 173 -2.90 2.58 34.46
C ARG A 173 -3.40 2.12 35.82
N PHE A 174 -2.48 1.56 36.62
CA PHE A 174 -2.53 1.33 38.06
C PHE A 174 -3.82 1.81 38.74
N ARG A 175 -4.62 0.87 39.26
CA ARG A 175 -5.40 1.08 40.47
C ARG A 175 -4.59 0.63 41.66
#